data_AF-A0A1Z1V2R8-F1
#
_entry.id   AF-A0A1Z1V2R8-F1
#
_cell.length_a   1.000
_cell.length_b   1.000
_cell.length_c   1.000
_cell.angle_alpha   90.00
_cell.angle_beta   90.00
_cell.angle_gamma   90.00
#
_symmetry.space_group_name_H-M   'P 1'
#
loop_
_entity.id
_entity.type
_entity.pdbx_description
1 polymer ?
#
loop_
_entity_poly.entity_id
_entity_poly.type
_entity_poly.pdbx_seq_one_letter_code
_entity_poly.pdbx_strand_id
1 'polypeptide(L)'
;MGKIITVAGHKGGIGKSTVLCSLCVCAIRKGKTACFLETDSQGSIKDFIEERKTNERLSEIPYFECYTDIPAMARKLAARFDYVFVDTPGMKSPAFVKALELC
;
A
#
# COMPACT_ATOMS: atom_id res chain seq x y z
N MET A 1 13.24 1.81 -12.34
CA MET A 1 12.73 1.85 -10.95
C MET A 1 11.21 1.84 -11.03
N GLY A 2 10.54 1.04 -10.18
CA GLY A 2 9.09 1.01 -10.07
C GLY A 2 8.51 2.33 -9.58
N LYS A 3 7.19 2.46 -9.70
CA LYS A 3 6.44 3.65 -9.28
C LYS A 3 5.93 3.47 -7.86
N ILE A 4 6.07 4.50 -7.04
CA ILE A 4 5.47 4.56 -5.71
C ILE A 4 4.17 5.37 -5.85
N ILE A 5 3.05 4.80 -5.39
CA ILE A 5 1.74 5.44 -5.40
C ILE A 5 1.26 5.52 -3.96
N THR A 6 1.25 6.72 -3.41
CA THR A 6 0.74 7.00 -2.06
C THR A 6 -0.66 7.57 -2.16
N VAL A 7 -1.61 7.03 -1.39
CA VAL A 7 -2.92 7.68 -1.19
C VAL A 7 -2.97 8.24 0.22
N ALA A 8 -3.02 9.56 0.31
CA ALA A 8 -2.94 10.30 1.57
C ALA A 8 -4.18 11.16 1.80
N GLY A 9 -4.67 11.15 3.04
CA GLY A 9 -5.69 12.08 3.52
C GLY A 9 -5.83 12.03 5.03
N HIS A 10 -5.93 13.21 5.65
CA HIS A 10 -5.86 13.38 7.12
C HIS A 10 -7.20 13.09 7.84
N LYS A 11 -8.12 12.38 7.20
CA LYS A 11 -9.41 11.97 7.76
C LYS A 11 -9.59 10.46 7.58
N GLY A 12 -10.02 9.78 8.64
CA GLY A 12 -10.42 8.37 8.61
C GLY A 12 -11.69 8.16 7.77
N GLY A 13 -11.84 6.97 7.17
CA GLY A 13 -13.08 6.58 6.48
C GLY A 13 -13.33 7.24 5.12
N ILE A 14 -12.37 7.97 4.53
CA ILE A 14 -12.54 8.62 3.22
C ILE A 14 -12.24 7.70 2.01
N GLY A 15 -11.99 6.41 2.24
CA GLY A 15 -11.76 5.42 1.18
C GLY A 15 -10.32 5.26 0.67
N LYS A 16 -9.30 5.70 1.43
CA LYS A 16 -7.88 5.59 1.04
C LYS A 16 -7.47 4.16 0.69
N SER A 17 -7.57 3.26 1.66
CA SER A 17 -7.21 1.85 1.51
C SER A 17 -8.07 1.16 0.44
N THR A 18 -9.37 1.51 0.34
CA THR A 18 -10.28 0.98 -0.69
C THR A 18 -9.83 1.32 -2.12
N VAL A 19 -9.48 2.58 -2.38
CA VAL A 19 -8.97 3.01 -3.69
C VAL A 19 -7.63 2.34 -3.97
N LEU A 20 -6.76 2.28 -2.97
CA LEU A 20 -5.44 1.68 -3.06
C LEU A 20 -5.51 0.18 -3.44
N CYS A 21 -6.41 -0.59 -2.79
CA CYS A 21 -6.67 -1.99 -3.12
C CYS A 21 -7.16 -2.16 -4.57
N SER A 22 -8.10 -1.33 -4.99
CA SER A 22 -8.66 -1.36 -6.34
C SER A 22 -7.59 -1.09 -7.41
N LEU A 23 -6.72 -0.09 -7.18
CA LEU A 23 -5.63 0.25 -8.09
C LEU A 23 -4.59 -0.89 -8.18
N CYS A 24 -4.25 -1.51 -7.05
CA CYS A 24 -3.32 -2.63 -7.01
C CYS A 24 -3.83 -3.84 -7.82
N VAL A 25 -5.10 -4.21 -7.61
CA VAL A 25 -5.73 -5.29 -8.39
C VAL A 25 -5.74 -4.95 -9.88
N CYS A 26 -6.04 -3.70 -10.25
CA CYS A 26 -5.98 -3.26 -11.64
C CYS A 26 -4.57 -3.37 -12.25
N ALA A 27 -3.52 -3.03 -11.49
CA ALA A 27 -2.14 -3.17 -11.96
C ALA A 27 -1.77 -4.65 -12.20
N ILE A 28 -2.11 -5.53 -11.25
CA ILE A 28 -1.85 -6.98 -11.36
C ILE A 28 -2.61 -7.58 -12.55
N ARG A 29 -3.88 -7.22 -12.75
CA ARG A 29 -4.67 -7.66 -13.91
C ARG A 29 -4.10 -7.20 -15.26
N LYS A 30 -3.26 -6.17 -15.27
CA LYS A 30 -2.51 -5.71 -16.45
C LYS A 30 -1.13 -6.36 -16.58
N GLY A 31 -0.85 -7.43 -15.82
CA GLY A 31 0.42 -8.16 -15.85
C GLY A 31 1.59 -7.41 -15.21
N LYS A 32 1.31 -6.44 -14.32
CA LYS A 32 2.35 -5.71 -13.59
C LYS A 32 2.59 -6.33 -12.22
N THR A 33 3.84 -6.33 -11.78
CA THR A 33 4.20 -6.71 -10.42
C THR A 33 3.85 -5.57 -9.47
N ALA A 34 3.16 -5.86 -8.38
CA ALA A 34 2.74 -4.85 -7.42
C ALA A 34 2.82 -5.38 -5.99
N CYS A 35 3.02 -4.48 -5.03
CA CYS A 35 2.90 -4.79 -3.61
C CYS A 35 2.22 -3.66 -2.85
N PHE A 36 1.73 -3.99 -1.65
CA PHE A 36 1.34 -3.00 -0.66
C PHE A 36 2.45 -2.72 0.34
N LEU A 37 2.50 -1.48 0.81
CA LEU A 37 3.23 -1.03 1.99
C LEU A 37 2.24 -0.35 2.93
N GLU A 38 1.83 -1.03 4.00
CA GLU A 38 0.94 -0.48 5.02
C GLU A 38 1.77 0.24 6.09
N THR A 39 1.41 1.50 6.33
CA THR A 39 2.05 2.37 7.34
C THR A 39 1.08 2.80 8.44
N ASP A 40 -0.19 2.41 8.32
CA ASP A 40 -1.24 2.61 9.32
C ASP A 40 -1.40 1.34 10.15
N SER A 41 -1.22 1.45 11.47
CA SER A 41 -1.38 0.33 12.40
C SER A 41 -2.82 -0.18 12.52
N GLN A 42 -3.81 0.55 11.96
CA GLN A 42 -5.19 0.07 11.87
C GLN A 42 -5.33 -1.20 11.02
N GLY A 43 -4.45 -1.44 10.04
CA GLY A 43 -4.39 -2.72 9.32
C GLY A 43 -5.49 -2.95 8.27
N SER A 44 -6.02 -1.90 7.65
CA SER A 44 -7.08 -2.04 6.64
C SER A 44 -6.61 -2.79 5.38
N ILE A 45 -5.35 -2.67 4.99
CA ILE A 45 -4.80 -3.45 3.88
C ILE A 45 -4.55 -4.90 4.31
N LYS A 46 -4.05 -5.12 5.53
CA LYS A 46 -3.93 -6.46 6.11
C LYS A 46 -5.24 -7.23 6.06
N ASP A 47 -6.33 -6.62 6.52
CA ASP A 47 -7.66 -7.23 6.51
C ASP A 47 -8.08 -7.63 5.08
N PHE A 48 -7.84 -6.76 4.10
CA PHE A 48 -8.08 -7.05 2.69
C PHE A 48 -7.26 -8.25 2.18
N ILE A 49 -5.98 -8.35 2.58
CA ILE A 49 -5.10 -9.45 2.18
C ILE A 49 -5.56 -10.77 2.79
N GLU A 50 -5.90 -10.79 4.08
CA GLU A 50 -6.36 -12.01 4.76
C GLU A 50 -7.70 -12.50 4.19
N GLU A 51 -8.65 -11.59 3.95
CA GLU A 51 -9.92 -11.93 3.29
C GLU A 51 -9.67 -12.50 1.88
N ARG A 52 -8.75 -11.89 1.12
CA ARG A 52 -8.41 -12.34 -0.23
C ARG A 52 -7.81 -13.76 -0.25
N LYS A 53 -7.01 -14.12 0.76
CA LYS A 53 -6.39 -15.46 0.88
C LYS A 53 -7.40 -16.59 1.06
N THR A 54 -8.62 -16.29 1.53
CA THR A 54 -9.69 -17.28 1.64
C THR A 54 -10.20 -17.79 0.28
N ASN A 55 -9.84 -17.11 -0.82
CA ASN A 55 -10.21 -17.48 -2.17
C ASN A 55 -8.99 -17.89 -2.99
N GLU A 56 -8.75 -19.20 -3.09
CA GLU A 56 -7.61 -19.81 -3.79
C GLU A 56 -7.51 -19.47 -5.29
N ARG A 57 -8.59 -18.96 -5.90
CA ARG A 57 -8.59 -18.54 -7.32
C ARG A 57 -7.95 -17.17 -7.53
N LEU A 58 -7.74 -16.41 -6.47
CA LEU A 58 -7.19 -15.07 -6.54
C LEU A 58 -5.67 -15.11 -6.38
N SER A 59 -4.96 -14.40 -7.25
CA SER A 59 -3.51 -14.24 -7.13
C SER A 59 -3.16 -13.56 -5.81
N GLU A 60 -2.11 -14.07 -5.17
CA GLU A 60 -1.49 -13.46 -3.99
C GLU A 60 -0.94 -12.07 -4.33
N ILE A 61 -1.04 -11.16 -3.38
CA ILE A 61 -0.50 -9.81 -3.48
C ILE A 61 0.54 -9.65 -2.36
N PRO A 62 1.83 -9.43 -2.69
CA PRO A 62 2.84 -9.17 -1.69
C PRO A 62 2.47 -7.98 -0.79
N TYR A 63 2.58 -8.20 0.52
CA TYR A 63 2.19 -7.27 1.55
C TYR A 63 3.35 -7.04 2.52
N PHE A 64 3.58 -5.77 2.88
CA PHE A 64 4.64 -5.35 3.79
C PHE A 64 4.11 -4.28 4.74
N GLU A 65 4.65 -4.26 5.96
CA GLU A 65 4.39 -3.22 6.95
C GLU A 65 5.67 -2.42 7.22
N CYS A 66 5.53 -1.11 7.42
CA CYS A 66 6.64 -0.28 7.89
C CYS A 66 6.13 0.94 8.66
N TYR A 67 6.64 1.10 9.89
CA TYR A 67 6.25 2.19 10.80
C TYR A 67 7.40 3.13 11.16
N THR A 68 8.59 2.90 10.59
CA THR A 68 9.82 3.64 10.90
C THR A 68 10.36 4.34 9.66
N ASP A 69 11.26 3.70 8.92
CA ASP A 69 11.87 4.26 7.71
C ASP A 69 11.05 3.92 6.46
N ILE A 70 9.86 4.52 6.41
CA ILE A 70 8.90 4.36 5.31
C ILE A 70 9.55 4.71 3.95
N PRO A 71 10.29 5.83 3.80
CA PRO A 71 10.88 6.17 2.52
C PRO A 71 11.93 5.17 2.03
N ALA A 72 12.80 4.67 2.91
CA ALA A 72 13.78 3.66 2.54
C ALA A 72 13.11 2.34 2.16
N MET A 73 12.09 1.89 2.91
CA MET A 73 11.36 0.66 2.60
C MET A 73 10.65 0.78 1.25
N ALA A 74 9.93 1.88 1.00
CA ALA A 74 9.22 2.09 -0.26
C ALA A 74 10.18 2.08 -1.46
N ARG A 75 11.35 2.74 -1.35
CA ARG A 75 12.38 2.73 -2.40
C ARG A 75 12.97 1.33 -2.63
N LYS A 76 13.22 0.57 -1.56
CA LYS A 76 13.68 -0.83 -1.64
C LYS A 76 12.67 -1.72 -2.37
N LEU A 77 11.37 -1.53 -2.10
CA LEU A 77 10.30 -2.26 -2.78
C LEU A 77 10.16 -1.81 -4.25
N ALA A 78 10.30 -0.52 -4.55
CA ALA A 78 10.27 -0.01 -5.92
C ALA A 78 11.45 -0.49 -6.78
N ALA A 79 12.53 -1.02 -6.19
CA ALA A 79 13.58 -1.71 -6.92
C ALA A 79 13.17 -3.13 -7.37
N ARG A 80 12.09 -3.70 -6.81
CA ARG A 80 11.65 -5.10 -7.02
C ARG A 80 10.30 -5.24 -7.71
N PHE A 81 9.43 -4.23 -7.61
CA PHE A 81 8.08 -4.24 -8.14
C PHE A 81 7.85 -3.08 -9.11
N ASP A 82 6.97 -3.26 -10.09
CA ASP A 82 6.56 -2.16 -11.00
C ASP A 82 5.78 -1.08 -10.23
N TYR A 83 5.01 -1.47 -9.22
CA TYR A 83 4.21 -0.58 -8.38
C TYR A 83 4.32 -0.91 -6.88
N VAL A 84 4.50 0.13 -6.06
CA VAL A 84 4.40 0.07 -4.60
C VAL A 84 3.24 0.96 -4.17
N PHE A 85 2.19 0.36 -3.63
CA PHE A 85 1.00 1.06 -3.16
C PHE A 85 1.11 1.31 -1.65
N VAL A 86 1.22 2.57 -1.25
CA VAL A 86 1.48 2.97 0.13
C VAL A 86 0.20 3.48 0.80
N ASP A 87 -0.28 2.74 1.80
CA ASP A 87 -1.41 3.17 2.63
C ASP A 87 -0.94 4.00 3.82
N THR A 88 -1.73 5.01 4.18
CA THR A 88 -1.33 6.04 5.16
C THR A 88 -2.37 6.24 6.26
N PRO A 89 -1.95 6.64 7.47
CA PRO A 89 -2.86 6.92 8.57
C PRO A 89 -3.95 7.93 8.24
N GLY A 90 -5.17 7.69 8.73
CA GLY A 90 -6.31 8.60 8.61
C GLY A 90 -6.24 9.87 9.48
N MET A 91 -5.05 10.28 9.90
CA MET A 91 -4.79 11.44 10.74
C MET A 91 -3.40 12.00 10.43
N LYS A 92 -3.15 13.26 10.78
CA LYS A 92 -1.79 13.81 10.69
C LYS A 92 -0.89 13.12 11.73
N SER A 93 0.14 12.42 11.26
CA SER A 93 1.10 11.67 12.08
C SER A 93 2.50 11.70 11.42
N PRO A 94 3.57 11.30 12.13
CA PRO A 94 4.89 11.17 11.52
C PRO A 94 4.89 10.22 10.31
N ALA A 95 4.20 9.08 10.40
CA ALA A 95 4.07 8.14 9.29
C ALA A 95 3.35 8.78 8.08
N PHE A 96 2.28 9.54 8.32
CA PHE A 96 1.58 10.30 7.27
C PHE A 96 2.53 11.30 6.58
N VAL A 97 3.29 12.07 7.36
CA VAL A 97 4.27 13.04 6.81
C VAL A 97 5.34 12.33 6.00
N LYS A 98 5.88 11.22 6.52
CA LYS A 98 6.91 10.43 5.83
C LYS A 98 6.42 9.78 4.55
N ALA A 99 5.16 9.36 4.48
CA ALA A 99 4.58 8.85 3.25
C ALA A 99 4.37 9.94 2.19
N LEU A 100 4.13 11.20 2.60
CA LEU A 100 4.05 12.34 1.67
C LEU A 100 5.40 12.72 1.05
N GLU A 101 6.53 12.44 1.72
CA GLU A 101 7.88 12.62 1.17
C GLU A 101 8.18 11.69 -0.04
N LEU A 102 7.28 10.75 -0.35
CA LEU A 102 7.40 9.81 -1.48
C LEU A 102 6.80 10.33 -2.78
N CYS A 103 5.97 11.36 -2.72
CA CYS A 103 5.30 11.99 -3.85
C CYS A 103 6.19 13.10 -4.46
#